data_AF-A0A920MVD5-F1
#
_entry.id   AF-A0A920MVD5-F1
#
_cell.length_a   1.000
_cell.length_b   1.000
_cell.length_c   1.000
_cell.angle_alpha   90.00
_cell.angle_beta   90.00
_cell.angle_gamma   90.00
#
_symmetry.space_group_name_H-M   'P 1'
#
loop_
_entity.id
_entity.type
_entity.pdbx_description
1 polymer ?
#
loop_
_entity_poly.entity_id
_entity_poly.type
_entity_poly.pdbx_seq_one_letter_code
_entity_poly.pdbx_strand_id
1 'polypeptide(L)'
;MEKDPTPFQCLSTFWSISRHDEDFRKSMQKVYNRFQKFVELIIVKGIENKEFKKINPKIASLSLILNIEGIFWFTLYDTKSVKASSYMNTISDSILNAYTIDKG
;
A
#
# COMPACT_ATOMS: atom_id res chain seq x y z
N MET A 1 -21.66 1.09 -6.06
CA MET A 1 -21.21 -0.30 -5.81
C MET A 1 -20.53 -0.31 -4.45
N GLU A 2 -21.08 -1.06 -3.50
CA GLU A 2 -20.29 -1.45 -2.32
C GLU A 2 -19.08 -2.24 -2.82
N LYS A 3 -17.89 -1.89 -2.31
CA LYS A 3 -16.68 -2.64 -2.60
C LYS A 3 -16.76 -3.96 -1.84
N ASP A 4 -16.79 -5.07 -2.56
CA ASP A 4 -16.71 -6.41 -1.96
C ASP A 4 -15.45 -6.49 -1.06
N PRO A 5 -15.60 -6.71 0.25
CA PRO A 5 -14.46 -6.78 1.17
C PRO A 5 -13.69 -8.11 1.09
N THR A 6 -14.26 -9.12 0.42
CA THR A 6 -13.72 -10.49 0.34
C THR A 6 -12.24 -10.55 -0.07
N PRO A 7 -11.75 -9.79 -1.07
CA PRO A 7 -10.33 -9.83 -1.45
C PRO A 7 -9.38 -9.42 -0.33
N PHE A 8 -9.77 -8.46 0.52
CA PHE A 8 -8.96 -8.02 1.66
C PHE A 8 -9.01 -9.03 2.80
N GLN A 9 -10.15 -9.70 3.01
CA GLN A 9 -10.29 -10.75 4.01
C GLN A 9 -9.47 -12.01 3.66
N CYS A 10 -9.37 -12.35 2.36
CA CYS A 10 -8.59 -13.50 1.89
C CYS A 10 -7.07 -13.27 1.88
N LEU A 11 -6.60 -12.04 2.10
CA LEU A 11 -5.17 -11.71 1.94
C LEU A 11 -4.27 -12.51 2.91
N SER A 12 -4.67 -12.67 4.18
CA SER A 12 -3.92 -13.55 5.12
C SER A 12 -3.89 -15.00 4.68
N THR A 13 -5.00 -15.50 4.12
CA THR A 13 -5.08 -16.85 3.58
C THR A 13 -4.13 -17.01 2.40
N PHE A 14 -4.08 -16.05 1.47
CA PHE A 14 -3.12 -16.06 0.37
C PHE A 14 -1.67 -16.02 0.85
N TRP A 15 -1.36 -15.21 1.87
CA TRP A 15 -0.03 -15.22 2.50
C TRP A 15 0.30 -16.58 3.13
N SER A 16 -0.67 -17.21 3.79
CA SER A 16 -0.49 -18.52 4.39
C SER A 16 -0.21 -19.59 3.33
N ILE A 17 -1.01 -19.64 2.25
CA ILE A 17 -0.82 -20.58 1.12
C ILE A 17 0.54 -20.36 0.47
N SER A 18 0.96 -19.11 0.28
CA SER A 18 2.26 -18.77 -0.31
C SER A 18 3.46 -19.32 0.46
N ARG A 19 3.31 -19.66 1.75
CA ARG A 19 4.39 -20.29 2.54
C ARG A 19 4.56 -21.79 2.25
N HIS A 20 3.54 -22.43 1.70
CA HIS A 20 3.49 -23.88 1.52
C HIS A 20 3.41 -24.30 0.05
N ASP A 21 2.98 -23.39 -0.84
CA ASP A 21 2.90 -23.61 -2.29
C ASP A 21 3.81 -22.62 -3.04
N GLU A 22 4.86 -23.17 -3.66
CA GLU A 22 5.87 -22.38 -4.37
C GLU A 22 5.32 -21.73 -5.65
N ASP A 23 4.48 -22.43 -6.39
CA ASP A 23 3.94 -21.93 -7.66
C ASP A 23 2.90 -20.83 -7.40
N PHE A 24 2.11 -20.99 -6.34
CA PHE A 24 1.23 -19.95 -5.83
C PHE A 24 2.04 -18.71 -5.40
N ARG A 25 3.11 -18.90 -4.60
CA ARG A 25 3.99 -17.80 -4.17
C ARG A 25 4.60 -17.05 -5.34
N LYS A 26 5.09 -17.76 -6.37
CA LYS A 26 5.64 -17.13 -7.60
C LYS A 26 4.57 -16.30 -8.31
N SER A 27 3.34 -16.79 -8.37
CA SER A 27 2.23 -16.07 -8.99
C SER A 27 1.85 -14.82 -8.20
N MET A 28 1.75 -14.93 -6.87
CA MET A 28 1.53 -13.80 -5.98
C MET A 28 2.65 -12.75 -6.08
N GLN A 29 3.91 -13.17 -6.13
CA GLN A 29 5.04 -12.26 -6.28
C GLN A 29 4.97 -11.46 -7.59
N LYS A 30 4.50 -12.07 -8.69
CA LYS A 30 4.29 -11.34 -9.96
C LYS A 30 3.22 -10.26 -9.81
N VAL A 31 2.12 -10.55 -9.11
CA VAL A 31 1.06 -9.56 -8.84
C VAL A 31 1.61 -8.42 -7.98
N TYR A 32 2.32 -8.75 -6.89
CA TYR A 32 2.96 -7.78 -6.01
C TYR A 32 3.93 -6.87 -6.77
N ASN A 33 4.82 -7.44 -7.58
CA ASN A 33 5.80 -6.69 -8.37
C ASN A 33 5.13 -5.73 -9.37
N ARG A 34 4.03 -6.15 -10.01
CA ARG A 34 3.28 -5.29 -10.93
C ARG A 34 2.62 -4.13 -10.19
N PHE A 35 2.05 -4.39 -9.01
CA PHE A 35 1.45 -3.36 -8.19
C PHE A 35 2.50 -2.36 -7.66
N GLN A 36 3.63 -2.84 -7.15
CA GLN A 36 4.76 -2.00 -6.76
C GLN A 36 5.26 -1.14 -7.91
N LYS A 37 5.46 -1.73 -9.09
CA LYS A 37 5.91 -0.98 -10.25
C LYS A 37 4.92 0.11 -10.66
N PHE A 38 3.62 -0.18 -10.58
CA PHE A 38 2.57 0.80 -10.86
C PHE A 38 2.64 2.00 -9.91
N VAL A 39 2.74 1.77 -8.60
CA VAL A 39 2.88 2.85 -7.60
C VAL A 39 4.18 3.62 -7.81
N GLU A 40 5.30 2.93 -8.09
CA GLU A 40 6.59 3.57 -8.41
C GLU A 40 6.47 4.52 -9.60
N LEU A 41 5.77 4.11 -10.68
CA LEU A 41 5.57 4.95 -11.87
C LEU A 41 4.74 6.21 -11.58
N ILE A 42 3.76 6.13 -10.67
CA ILE A 42 3.01 7.31 -10.22
C ILE A 42 3.95 8.28 -9.49
N ILE A 43 4.82 7.80 -8.61
CA ILE A 43 5.79 8.65 -7.91
C ILE A 43 6.78 9.28 -8.90
N VAL A 44 7.30 8.51 -9.87
CA VAL A 44 8.16 9.03 -10.93
C VAL A 44 7.44 10.15 -11.69
N LYS A 45 6.18 9.94 -12.08
CA LYS A 45 5.40 10.94 -12.80
C LYS A 45 5.18 12.22 -11.99
N GLY A 46 4.89 12.10 -10.70
CA GLY A 46 4.75 13.27 -9.81
C GLY A 46 6.08 14.03 -9.64
N ILE A 47 7.23 13.34 -9.64
CA ILE A 47 8.55 14.01 -9.64
C ILE A 47 8.78 14.77 -10.95
N GLU A 48 8.50 14.15 -12.10
CA GLU A 48 8.60 14.79 -13.42
C GLU A 48 7.73 16.05 -13.53
N ASN A 49 6.51 15.98 -12.99
CA ASN A 49 5.55 17.08 -12.98
C ASN A 49 5.86 18.15 -11.92
N LYS A 50 6.90 17.95 -11.09
CA LYS A 50 7.23 18.81 -9.93
C LYS A 50 6.09 18.90 -8.90
N GLU A 51 5.30 17.85 -8.78
CA GLU A 51 4.31 17.65 -7.71
C GLU A 51 4.98 17.04 -6.47
N PHE A 52 5.97 16.16 -6.69
CA PHE A 52 6.73 15.50 -5.63
C PHE A 52 8.20 15.93 -5.60
N LYS A 53 8.78 15.91 -4.39
CA LYS A 53 10.20 16.09 -4.11
C LYS A 53 11.01 15.00 -4.82
N LYS A 54 12.28 15.28 -5.14
CA LYS A 54 13.19 14.30 -5.75
C LYS A 54 13.62 13.23 -4.73
N ILE A 55 12.73 12.27 -4.49
CA ILE A 55 12.90 11.12 -3.59
C ILE A 55 13.20 9.84 -4.38
N ASN A 56 13.60 8.77 -3.70
CA ASN A 56 13.76 7.46 -4.32
C ASN A 56 12.38 6.82 -4.57
N PRO A 57 11.92 6.67 -5.84
CA PRO A 57 10.56 6.22 -6.14
C PRO A 57 10.29 4.79 -5.67
N LYS A 58 11.33 3.95 -5.66
CA LYS A 58 11.23 2.54 -5.27
C LYS A 58 10.99 2.41 -3.76
N ILE A 59 11.75 3.15 -2.95
CA ILE A 59 11.55 3.20 -1.50
C ILE A 59 10.18 3.80 -1.18
N ALA A 60 9.81 4.91 -1.84
CA ALA A 60 8.51 5.56 -1.63
C ALA A 60 7.32 4.63 -1.96
N SER A 61 7.41 3.91 -3.08
CA SER A 61 6.38 2.94 -3.46
C SER A 61 6.20 1.81 -2.44
N LEU A 62 7.33 1.30 -1.89
CA LEU A 62 7.30 0.27 -0.85
C LEU A 62 6.66 0.79 0.44
N SER A 63 7.01 2.00 0.87
CA SER A 63 6.42 2.61 2.07
C SER A 63 4.90 2.77 1.96
N LEU A 64 4.38 3.20 0.81
CA LEU A 64 2.94 3.29 0.56
C LEU A 64 2.25 1.92 0.60
N ILE A 65 2.84 0.92 -0.06
CA ILE A 65 2.28 -0.44 -0.09
C ILE A 65 2.23 -1.05 1.31
N LEU A 66 3.31 -0.94 2.08
CA LEU A 66 3.35 -1.45 3.45
C LEU A 66 2.33 -0.76 4.36
N ASN A 67 2.03 0.52 4.12
CA ASN A 67 0.97 1.20 4.85
C ASN A 67 -0.43 0.67 4.51
N ILE A 68 -0.70 0.42 3.22
CA ILE A 68 -1.96 -0.20 2.77
C ILE A 68 -2.09 -1.62 3.33
N GLU A 69 -1.02 -2.41 3.33
CA GLU A 69 -1.01 -3.74 3.95
C GLU A 69 -1.24 -3.67 5.46
N GLY A 70 -0.74 -2.62 6.13
CA GLY A 70 -0.98 -2.37 7.55
C GLY A 70 -2.46 -2.27 7.93
N ILE A 71 -3.33 -1.85 7.00
CA ILE A 71 -4.80 -1.82 7.19
C ILE A 71 -5.34 -3.19 7.55
N PHE A 72 -4.72 -4.24 7.03
CA PHE A 72 -5.18 -5.61 7.24
C PHE A 72 -5.31 -5.97 8.73
N TRP A 73 -4.49 -5.37 9.59
CA TRP A 73 -4.61 -5.54 11.05
C TRP A 73 -5.95 -5.10 11.63
N PHE A 74 -6.59 -4.07 11.06
CA PHE A 74 -7.94 -3.63 11.45
C PHE A 74 -9.03 -4.62 11.02
N THR A 75 -8.74 -5.55 10.10
CA THR A 75 -9.66 -6.64 9.73
C THR A 75 -9.52 -7.85 10.63
N LEU A 76 -8.34 -8.04 11.23
CA LEU A 76 -8.06 -9.15 12.15
C LEU A 76 -8.41 -8.84 13.60
N TYR A 77 -8.28 -7.58 14.02
CA TYR A 77 -8.45 -7.18 15.41
C TYR A 77 -9.43 -6.01 15.54
N ASP A 78 -10.32 -6.11 16.53
CA ASP A 78 -11.20 -5.02 16.94
C ASP A 78 -10.40 -3.96 17.70
N THR A 79 -9.86 -2.98 16.98
CA THR A 79 -9.14 -1.85 17.58
C THR A 79 -10.15 -0.83 18.11
N LYS A 80 -10.63 -1.03 19.33
CA LYS A 80 -11.64 -0.16 19.97
C LYS A 80 -11.23 1.32 20.10
N SER A 81 -9.93 1.62 20.03
CA SER A 81 -9.38 2.97 20.21
C SER A 81 -9.20 3.77 18.92
N VAL A 82 -9.11 3.12 17.75
CA VAL A 82 -8.80 3.80 16.47
C VAL A 82 -9.63 3.20 15.35
N LYS A 83 -10.34 4.05 14.59
CA LYS A 83 -11.04 3.63 13.37
C LYS A 83 -10.03 3.44 12.23
N ALA A 84 -10.19 2.37 11.44
CA ALA A 84 -9.35 2.10 10.28
C ALA A 84 -9.28 3.27 9.29
N SER A 85 -10.42 3.94 9.04
CA SER A 85 -10.48 5.13 8.18
C SER A 85 -9.67 6.31 8.72
N SER A 86 -9.67 6.52 10.04
CA SER A 86 -8.89 7.58 10.69
C SER A 86 -7.39 7.33 10.57
N TYR A 87 -6.96 6.09 10.81
CA TYR A 87 -5.58 5.66 10.59
C TYR A 87 -5.16 5.89 9.13
N MET A 88 -6.00 5.45 8.19
CA MET A 88 -5.68 5.54 6.77
C MET A 88 -5.53 6.96 6.26
N ASN A 89 -6.46 7.84 6.63
CA ASN A 89 -6.37 9.24 6.23
C ASN A 89 -5.10 9.87 6.83
N THR A 90 -4.88 9.69 8.14
CA THR A 90 -3.75 10.31 8.84
C THR A 90 -2.39 9.89 8.26
N ILE A 91 -2.19 8.59 8.01
CA ILE A 91 -0.91 8.13 7.50
C ILE A 91 -0.75 8.43 6.00
N SER A 92 -1.82 8.31 5.21
CA SER A 92 -1.78 8.72 3.80
C SER A 92 -1.39 10.19 3.66
N ASP A 93 -2.00 11.07 4.46
CA ASP A 93 -1.67 12.50 4.48
C ASP A 93 -0.23 12.73 4.93
N SER A 94 0.23 12.02 5.95
CA SER A 94 1.61 12.13 6.44
C SER A 94 2.63 11.73 5.36
N ILE A 95 2.38 10.63 4.64
CA ILE A 95 3.23 10.16 3.55
C ILE A 95 3.19 11.13 2.36
N LEU A 96 1.99 11.58 1.97
CA LEU A 96 1.81 12.53 0.88
C LEU A 96 2.50 13.86 1.18
N ASN A 97 2.39 14.39 2.40
CA ASN A 97 3.09 15.61 2.82
C ASN A 97 4.61 15.43 2.81
N ALA A 98 5.11 14.24 3.20
CA ALA A 98 6.53 13.94 3.11
C ALA A 98 7.05 13.98 1.66
N TYR A 99 6.21 13.59 0.69
CA TYR A 99 6.58 13.52 -0.72
C TYR A 99 6.31 14.81 -1.48
N THR A 100 5.28 15.57 -1.10
CA THR A 100 4.84 16.77 -1.81
C THR A 100 5.81 17.91 -1.56
N ILE A 101 6.04 18.73 -2.58
CA ILE A 101 6.79 19.98 -2.45
C ILE A 101 5.90 20.99 -1.73
N ASP A 102 6.38 21.58 -0.64
CA ASP A 102 5.66 22.67 0.02
C ASP A 102 5.52 23.83 -0.97
N LYS A 103 4.28 24.10 -1.37
CA LYS A 103 3.94 25.34 -2.04
C LYS A 103 3.79 26.37 -0.93
N GLY A 104 4.85 27.16 -0.71
CA GLY A 104 4.78 28.36 0.11
C GLY A 104 3.69 29.32 -0.36
#